data_AF-A0AAD7JBS1-F1
#
_entry.id   AF-A0AAD7JBS1-F1
#
_cell.length_a   1.000
_cell.length_b   1.000
_cell.length_c   1.000
_cell.angle_alpha   90.00
_cell.angle_beta   90.00
_cell.angle_gamma   90.00
#
_symmetry.space_group_name_H-M   'P 1'
#
loop_
_entity.id
_entity.type
_entity.pdbx_description
1 polymer ?
#
loop_
_entity_poly.entity_id
_entity_poly.type
_entity_poly.pdbx_seq_one_letter_code
_entity_poly.pdbx_strand_id
1 'polypeptide(L)'
;MATTASNKPYPTLNPSAGAKWIKRLTQDRLGQFNGGHFNDVNLGAALYKRIEEGEGYVQMRVWSAPGLTKPSFAEALSHRADFKPAEKGDSFGPSWTNHWWLVHLRVTFEFDPGCEAMIFDTDGTPLQGITGGYGGDRRVEYIIPPEAVAKGAHDLVIESSCNGLFGVDGRG
;
A
#
# COMPACT_ATOMS: atom_id res chain seq x y z
N MET A 1 -35.86 -20.28 24.72
CA MET A 1 -35.83 -21.72 24.44
C MET A 1 -34.57 -22.02 23.65
N ALA A 2 -33.59 -22.73 24.22
CA ALA A 2 -32.34 -23.08 23.55
C ALA A 2 -32.47 -24.50 22.97
N THR A 3 -32.27 -24.63 21.66
CA THR A 3 -32.23 -25.91 20.95
C THR A 3 -31.00 -26.72 21.37
N THR A 4 -31.23 -27.87 21.99
CA THR A 4 -30.19 -28.85 22.36
C THR A 4 -29.59 -29.50 21.12
N ALA A 5 -28.27 -29.41 20.96
CA ALA A 5 -27.54 -30.11 19.91
C ALA A 5 -27.73 -31.63 20.05
N SER A 6 -28.12 -32.29 18.96
CA SER A 6 -28.30 -33.74 18.88
C SER A 6 -26.97 -34.46 19.13
N ASN A 7 -26.87 -35.19 20.25
CA ASN A 7 -25.72 -35.98 20.63
C ASN A 7 -25.69 -37.29 19.82
N LYS A 8 -25.13 -37.27 18.61
CA LYS A 8 -25.01 -38.47 17.77
C LYS A 8 -23.88 -39.39 18.27
N PRO A 9 -24.12 -40.70 18.48
CA PRO A 9 -23.09 -41.63 18.91
C PRO A 9 -22.04 -41.84 17.80
N TYR A 10 -20.79 -42.14 18.21
CA TYR A 10 -19.70 -42.42 17.28
C TYR A 10 -20.06 -43.64 16.41
N PRO A 11 -19.88 -43.57 15.07
CA PRO A 11 -20.26 -44.66 14.18
C PRO A 11 -19.40 -45.91 14.43
N THR A 12 -20.04 -47.07 14.53
CA THR A 12 -19.37 -48.37 14.80
C THR A 12 -18.68 -48.96 13.56
N LEU A 13 -19.06 -48.50 12.37
CA LEU A 13 -18.48 -48.93 11.09
C LEU A 13 -18.02 -47.70 10.31
N ASN A 14 -16.80 -47.75 9.79
CA ASN A 14 -16.29 -46.78 8.83
C ASN A 14 -15.95 -47.50 7.52
N PRO A 15 -16.80 -47.42 6.48
CA PRO A 15 -16.56 -48.08 5.20
C PRO A 15 -15.43 -47.43 4.38
N SER A 16 -14.85 -46.33 4.86
CA SER A 16 -13.82 -45.56 4.15
C SER A 16 -12.53 -45.46 4.96
N ALA A 17 -11.38 -45.53 4.29
CA ALA A 17 -10.11 -45.22 4.92
C ALA A 17 -9.95 -43.70 5.07
N GLY A 18 -9.52 -43.24 6.25
CA GLY A 18 -9.17 -41.83 6.46
C GLY A 18 -7.94 -41.45 5.64
N ALA A 19 -7.98 -40.32 4.93
CA ALA A 19 -6.84 -39.82 4.19
C ALA A 19 -5.74 -39.31 5.14
N LYS A 20 -4.55 -39.91 5.09
CA LYS A 20 -3.39 -39.40 5.81
C LYS A 20 -2.85 -38.17 5.07
N TRP A 21 -2.71 -37.06 5.78
CA TRP A 21 -2.18 -35.83 5.19
C TRP A 21 -0.70 -35.98 4.87
N ILE A 22 -0.33 -35.67 3.63
CA ILE A 22 1.06 -35.51 3.23
C ILE A 22 1.47 -34.11 3.70
N LYS A 23 2.29 -34.04 4.77
CA LYS A 23 2.62 -32.78 5.46
C LYS A 23 3.06 -31.68 4.49
N ARG A 24 4.04 -31.98 3.65
CA ARG A 24 4.58 -31.03 2.66
C ARG A 24 3.49 -30.53 1.70
N LEU A 25 2.75 -31.42 1.05
CA LEU A 25 1.68 -31.02 0.13
C LEU A 25 0.58 -30.20 0.83
N THR A 26 0.26 -30.53 2.08
CA THR A 26 -0.75 -29.80 2.85
C THR A 26 -0.27 -28.40 3.22
N GLN A 27 1.01 -28.26 3.60
CA GLN A 27 1.63 -26.97 3.90
C GLN A 27 1.79 -26.11 2.63
N ASP A 28 2.27 -26.70 1.53
CA ASP A 28 2.49 -25.99 0.26
C ASP A 28 1.18 -25.44 -0.32
N ARG A 29 0.04 -26.12 -0.08
CA ARG A 29 -1.29 -25.64 -0.47
C ARG A 29 -1.71 -24.37 0.27
N LEU A 30 -1.28 -24.17 1.52
CA LEU A 30 -1.61 -22.96 2.27
C LEU A 30 -1.02 -21.71 1.61
N GLY A 31 0.17 -21.81 1.03
CA GLY A 31 0.81 -20.71 0.30
C GLY A 31 0.04 -20.25 -0.94
N GLN A 32 -0.83 -21.10 -1.51
CA GLN A 32 -1.66 -20.74 -2.66
C GLN A 32 -2.91 -19.94 -2.27
N PHE A 33 -3.29 -19.88 -0.99
CA PHE A 33 -4.44 -19.09 -0.55
C PHE A 33 -4.15 -17.58 -0.49
N ASN A 34 -2.89 -17.20 -0.19
CA ASN A 34 -2.45 -15.82 0.02
C ASN A 34 -1.16 -15.53 -0.78
N GLY A 35 -1.20 -15.75 -2.09
CA GLY A 35 -0.10 -15.48 -3.02
C GLY A 35 0.05 -16.55 -4.11
N GLY A 36 1.29 -16.73 -4.55
CA GLY A 36 1.70 -17.79 -5.47
C GLY A 36 1.20 -17.61 -6.90
N HIS A 37 1.15 -18.72 -7.65
CA HIS A 37 0.74 -18.72 -9.06
C HIS A 37 -0.73 -18.35 -9.28
N PHE A 38 -1.56 -18.44 -8.22
CA PHE A 38 -2.99 -18.17 -8.26
C PHE A 38 -3.34 -16.84 -7.56
N ASN A 39 -2.41 -15.90 -7.48
CA ASN A 39 -2.61 -14.64 -6.75
C ASN A 39 -3.77 -13.78 -7.27
N ASP A 40 -4.15 -13.98 -8.52
CA ASP A 40 -5.24 -13.33 -9.22
C ASP A 40 -6.63 -13.93 -8.91
N VAL A 41 -6.69 -15.13 -8.33
CA VAL A 41 -7.95 -15.86 -8.08
C VAL A 41 -8.08 -16.48 -6.68
N ASN A 42 -7.09 -16.30 -5.82
CA ASN A 42 -7.09 -16.85 -4.47
C ASN A 42 -7.92 -16.01 -3.47
N LEU A 43 -7.80 -16.32 -2.17
CA LEU A 43 -8.54 -15.60 -1.14
C LEU A 43 -8.16 -14.12 -1.08
N GLY A 44 -6.88 -13.80 -1.29
CA GLY A 44 -6.39 -12.42 -1.37
C GLY A 44 -7.06 -11.63 -2.50
N ALA A 45 -7.20 -12.22 -3.68
CA ALA A 45 -7.91 -11.60 -4.80
C ALA A 45 -9.38 -11.29 -4.48
N ALA A 46 -10.03 -12.07 -3.59
CA ALA A 46 -11.41 -11.84 -3.17
C ALA A 46 -11.56 -10.70 -2.14
N LEU A 47 -10.48 -10.25 -1.48
CA LEU A 47 -10.53 -9.17 -0.49
C LEU A 47 -10.82 -7.81 -1.15
N TYR A 48 -10.23 -7.56 -2.33
CA TYR A 48 -10.33 -6.29 -3.03
C TYR A 48 -11.20 -6.44 -4.28
N LYS A 49 -12.46 -6.02 -4.19
CA LYS A 49 -13.43 -6.13 -5.28
C LYS A 49 -13.17 -5.19 -6.45
N ARG A 50 -12.43 -4.11 -6.20
CA ARG A 50 -12.22 -3.02 -7.16
C ARG A 50 -10.91 -2.32 -6.85
N ILE A 51 -10.00 -2.31 -7.82
CA ILE A 51 -8.76 -1.54 -7.81
C ILE A 51 -8.85 -0.64 -9.03
N GLU A 52 -8.68 0.66 -8.83
CA GLU A 52 -8.80 1.66 -9.90
C GLU A 52 -7.50 2.45 -9.98
N GLU A 53 -7.07 2.72 -11.21
CA GLU A 53 -5.84 3.45 -11.50
C GLU A 53 -6.15 4.59 -12.49
N GLY A 54 -5.29 5.60 -12.54
CA GLY A 54 -5.34 6.69 -13.51
C GLY A 54 -5.96 8.01 -13.01
N GLU A 55 -5.89 9.02 -13.88
CA GLU A 55 -6.18 10.44 -13.58
C GLU A 55 -7.63 10.73 -13.14
N GLY A 56 -8.55 9.80 -13.40
CA GLY A 56 -9.95 9.93 -12.95
C GLY A 56 -10.13 9.73 -11.44
N TYR A 57 -9.19 9.04 -10.80
CA TYR A 57 -9.27 8.69 -9.37
C TYR A 57 -8.15 9.31 -8.55
N VAL A 58 -6.95 9.38 -9.11
CA VAL A 58 -5.75 9.91 -8.46
C VAL A 58 -5.02 10.81 -9.47
N GLN A 59 -4.82 12.06 -9.10
CA GLN A 59 -4.03 13.02 -9.87
C GLN A 59 -2.81 13.40 -9.04
N MET A 60 -1.63 13.26 -9.63
CA MET A 60 -0.37 13.56 -8.96
C MET A 60 0.40 14.61 -9.75
N ARG A 61 1.00 15.54 -9.01
CA ARG A 61 2.04 16.41 -9.53
C ARG A 61 3.24 16.33 -8.62
N VAL A 62 4.43 16.40 -9.19
CA VAL A 62 5.70 16.26 -8.47
C VAL A 62 6.60 17.47 -8.70
N TRP A 63 7.30 17.88 -7.65
CA TRP A 63 8.43 18.79 -7.74
C TRP A 63 9.64 18.14 -7.06
N SER A 64 10.75 18.12 -7.78
CA SER A 64 12.01 17.55 -7.28
C SER A 64 12.86 18.66 -6.68
N ALA A 65 13.27 18.47 -5.42
CA ALA A 65 14.18 19.40 -4.78
C ALA A 65 15.53 19.43 -5.53
N PRO A 66 16.18 20.60 -5.64
CA PRO A 66 17.45 20.71 -6.34
C PRO A 66 18.58 19.97 -5.60
N GLY A 67 19.35 19.17 -6.33
CA GLY A 67 20.48 18.42 -5.77
C GLY A 67 20.05 17.44 -4.67
N LEU A 68 20.68 17.54 -3.50
CA LEU A 68 20.39 16.70 -2.32
C LEU A 68 19.75 17.53 -1.19
N THR A 69 19.10 18.64 -1.54
CA THR A 69 18.42 19.48 -0.55
C THR A 69 17.18 18.79 0.00
N LYS A 70 16.87 19.05 1.28
CA LYS A 70 15.65 18.59 1.94
C LYS A 70 14.81 19.80 2.36
N PRO A 71 14.08 20.42 1.43
CA PRO A 71 13.27 21.59 1.73
C PRO A 71 12.16 21.21 2.70
N SER A 72 11.80 22.16 3.55
CA SER A 72 10.61 22.07 4.40
C SER A 72 9.33 22.11 3.57
N PHE A 73 8.21 21.74 4.20
CA PHE A 73 6.88 21.83 3.60
C PHE A 73 6.59 23.22 3.01
N ALA A 74 6.87 24.29 3.77
CA ALA A 74 6.61 25.65 3.34
C ALA A 74 7.48 26.06 2.13
N GLU A 75 8.76 25.67 2.14
CA GLU A 75 9.67 25.91 1.01
C GLU A 75 9.22 25.15 -0.23
N ALA A 76 8.87 23.87 -0.11
CA ALA A 76 8.37 23.07 -1.22
C ALA A 76 7.08 23.64 -1.81
N LEU A 77 6.12 24.05 -0.98
CA LEU A 77 4.87 24.66 -1.47
C LEU A 77 5.05 26.06 -2.05
N SER A 78 6.14 26.78 -1.73
CA SER A 78 6.46 28.03 -2.43
C SER A 78 6.74 27.80 -3.93
N HIS A 79 7.14 26.57 -4.30
CA HIS A 79 7.37 26.13 -5.67
C HIS A 79 6.14 25.52 -6.34
N ARG A 80 4.91 25.72 -5.82
CA ARG A 80 3.68 25.08 -6.34
C ARG A 80 3.46 25.23 -7.85
N ALA A 81 3.93 26.32 -8.46
CA ALA A 81 3.85 26.53 -9.90
C ALA A 81 4.77 25.59 -10.72
N ASP A 82 5.85 25.11 -10.12
CA ASP A 82 6.89 24.29 -10.74
C ASP A 82 6.58 22.79 -10.71
N PHE A 83 5.53 22.37 -9.99
CA PHE A 83 5.10 20.97 -9.91
C PHE A 83 4.62 20.48 -11.28
N LYS A 84 5.16 19.37 -11.76
CA LYS A 84 4.82 18.79 -13.07
C LYS A 84 3.88 17.60 -12.89
N PRO A 85 2.98 17.30 -13.83
CA PRO A 85 2.21 16.06 -13.80
C PRO A 85 3.13 14.84 -13.64
N ALA A 86 2.69 13.85 -12.86
CA ALA A 86 3.40 12.60 -12.63
C ALA A 86 2.43 11.43 -12.64
N GLU A 87 2.92 10.27 -13.07
CA GLU A 87 2.14 9.04 -13.17
C GLU A 87 2.82 7.84 -12.54
N LYS A 88 2.05 6.77 -12.33
CA LYS A 88 2.57 5.51 -11.81
C LYS A 88 3.57 4.93 -12.81
N GLY A 89 4.77 4.63 -12.34
CA GLY A 89 5.85 4.09 -13.17
C GLY A 89 6.94 5.11 -13.51
N ASP A 90 6.71 6.40 -13.24
CA ASP A 90 7.76 7.41 -13.32
C ASP A 90 8.93 7.08 -12.38
N SER A 91 10.15 7.35 -12.83
CA SER A 91 11.38 7.04 -12.09
C SER A 91 12.03 8.32 -11.57
N PHE A 92 12.41 8.30 -10.29
CA PHE A 92 12.99 9.43 -9.56
C PHE A 92 14.29 9.03 -8.87
N GLY A 93 15.20 10.00 -8.73
CA GLY A 93 16.52 9.80 -8.14
C GLY A 93 17.48 10.94 -8.52
N PRO A 94 18.80 10.81 -8.24
CA PRO A 94 19.48 9.65 -7.65
C PRO A 94 19.16 9.44 -6.16
N SER A 95 19.78 8.45 -5.51
CA SER A 95 19.66 8.25 -4.06
C SER A 95 19.82 9.54 -3.26
N TRP A 96 19.06 9.64 -2.17
CA TRP A 96 19.02 10.77 -1.24
C TRP A 96 18.38 12.07 -1.79
N THR A 97 17.87 12.08 -3.02
CA THR A 97 17.02 13.18 -3.48
C THR A 97 15.69 13.22 -2.74
N ASN A 98 15.08 14.39 -2.73
CA ASN A 98 13.79 14.63 -2.12
C ASN A 98 12.79 15.10 -3.18
N HIS A 99 11.58 14.55 -3.16
CA HIS A 99 10.51 14.86 -4.09
C HIS A 99 9.24 15.16 -3.31
N TRP A 100 8.58 16.23 -3.69
CA TRP A 100 7.32 16.66 -3.11
C TRP A 100 6.20 16.40 -4.10
N TRP A 101 5.07 15.93 -3.59
CA TRP A 101 3.93 15.52 -4.38
C TRP A 101 2.69 16.27 -3.94
N LEU A 102 1.92 16.76 -4.90
CA LEU A 102 0.55 17.22 -4.69
C LEU A 102 -0.36 16.13 -5.22
N VAL A 103 -1.19 15.58 -4.34
CA VAL A 103 -2.06 14.45 -4.69
C VAL A 103 -3.50 14.85 -4.45
N HIS A 104 -4.33 14.69 -5.47
CA HIS A 104 -5.78 14.80 -5.39
C HIS A 104 -6.37 13.41 -5.63
N LEU A 105 -7.18 12.92 -4.70
CA LEU A 105 -7.69 11.55 -4.75
C LEU A 105 -9.15 11.42 -4.31
N ARG A 106 -9.82 10.36 -4.77
CA ARG A 106 -11.23 10.04 -4.47
C ARG A 106 -11.46 8.64 -3.90
N VAL A 107 -10.40 7.84 -3.79
CA VAL A 107 -10.43 6.41 -3.43
C VAL A 107 -9.32 6.12 -2.45
N THR A 108 -9.48 5.07 -1.63
CA THR A 108 -8.42 4.59 -0.74
C THR A 108 -7.09 4.52 -1.49
N PHE A 109 -6.05 5.08 -0.88
CA PHE A 109 -4.83 5.42 -1.58
C PHE A 109 -3.69 4.51 -1.14
N GLU A 110 -3.05 3.86 -2.10
CA GLU A 110 -1.80 3.14 -1.92
C GLU A 110 -0.70 3.92 -2.64
N PHE A 111 0.31 4.35 -1.88
CA PHE A 111 1.46 5.05 -2.41
C PHE A 111 2.72 4.28 -2.05
N ASP A 112 3.31 3.63 -3.05
CA ASP A 112 4.54 2.87 -2.92
C ASP A 112 5.63 3.51 -3.78
N PRO A 113 6.44 4.42 -3.23
CA PRO A 113 7.56 5.03 -3.94
C PRO A 113 8.81 4.13 -3.96
N GLY A 114 8.75 2.92 -3.37
CA GLY A 114 9.92 2.06 -3.19
C GLY A 114 10.93 2.56 -2.14
N CYS A 115 10.59 3.61 -1.39
CA CYS A 115 11.44 4.29 -0.43
C CYS A 115 10.62 4.89 0.73
N GLU A 116 11.24 5.74 1.56
CA GLU A 116 10.58 6.44 2.65
C GLU A 116 9.77 7.66 2.17
N ALA A 117 8.57 7.84 2.72
CA ALA A 117 7.76 9.02 2.47
C ALA A 117 6.94 9.46 3.70
N MET A 118 6.51 10.72 3.72
CA MET A 118 5.65 11.30 4.75
C MET A 118 4.46 11.98 4.08
N ILE A 119 3.26 11.61 4.51
CA ILE A 119 2.00 12.24 4.11
C ILE A 119 1.69 13.39 5.06
N PHE A 120 1.38 14.54 4.48
CA PHE A 120 0.92 15.74 5.15
C PHE A 120 -0.49 16.10 4.67
N ASP A 121 -1.25 16.78 5.53
CA ASP A 121 -2.42 17.53 5.06
C ASP A 121 -1.99 18.77 4.25
N THR A 122 -2.97 19.52 3.75
CA THR A 122 -2.72 20.74 2.98
C THR A 122 -2.16 21.90 3.80
N ASP A 123 -2.24 21.82 5.12
CA ASP A 123 -1.80 22.85 6.06
C ASP A 123 -0.37 22.58 6.61
N GLY A 124 0.18 21.40 6.32
CA GLY A 124 1.52 20.98 6.72
C GLY A 124 1.57 20.09 7.96
N THR A 125 0.44 19.61 8.46
CA THR A 125 0.40 18.65 9.57
C THR A 125 0.85 17.28 9.07
N PRO A 126 1.88 16.65 9.66
CA PRO A 126 2.28 15.30 9.33
C PRO A 126 1.21 14.30 9.80
N LEU A 127 0.75 13.44 8.90
CA LEU A 127 -0.30 12.47 9.16
C LEU A 127 0.25 11.04 9.27
N GLN A 128 1.10 10.63 8.33
CA GLN A 128 1.52 9.24 8.24
C GLN A 128 2.86 9.05 7.50
N GLY A 129 3.78 8.30 8.10
CA GLY A 129 4.95 7.76 7.42
C GLY A 129 4.63 6.53 6.57
N ILE A 130 5.29 6.45 5.42
CA ILE A 130 5.21 5.41 4.39
C ILE A 130 6.59 4.78 4.25
N THR A 131 6.62 3.45 4.23
CA THR A 131 7.81 2.65 3.96
C THR A 131 7.48 1.77 2.76
N GLY A 132 8.02 2.13 1.60
CA GLY A 132 7.77 1.44 0.34
C GLY A 132 8.63 0.18 0.14
N GLY A 133 8.47 -0.44 -1.03
CA GLY A 133 9.22 -1.63 -1.43
C GLY A 133 8.60 -2.94 -0.94
N TYR A 134 9.41 -4.00 -0.88
CA TYR A 134 8.93 -5.37 -0.64
C TYR A 134 9.37 -5.93 0.73
N GLY A 135 9.81 -5.06 1.64
CA GLY A 135 10.23 -5.42 3.00
C GLY A 135 9.06 -5.83 3.90
N GLY A 136 9.36 -6.49 5.02
CA GLY A 136 8.33 -6.88 6.01
C GLY A 136 7.76 -5.70 6.81
N ASP A 137 8.45 -4.56 6.75
CA ASP A 137 8.14 -3.25 7.29
C ASP A 137 7.33 -2.37 6.31
N ARG A 138 6.98 -2.91 5.13
CA ARG A 138 6.20 -2.20 4.11
C ARG A 138 4.90 -1.65 4.70
N ARG A 139 4.69 -0.36 4.47
CA ARG A 139 3.46 0.36 4.84
C ARG A 139 3.21 1.46 3.81
N VAL A 140 2.21 1.25 2.97
CA VAL A 140 1.97 2.09 1.77
C VAL A 140 0.52 2.58 1.68
N GLU A 141 -0.34 2.07 2.53
CA GLU A 141 -1.76 2.37 2.56
C GLU A 141 -2.02 3.62 3.41
N TYR A 142 -2.80 4.55 2.87
CA TYR A 142 -3.30 5.71 3.59
C TYR A 142 -4.83 5.66 3.69
N ILE A 143 -5.33 5.71 4.91
CA ILE A 143 -6.76 5.70 5.20
C ILE A 143 -7.28 7.14 5.09
N ILE A 144 -8.23 7.35 4.17
CA ILE A 144 -8.86 8.65 4.00
C ILE A 144 -9.77 8.96 5.20
N PRO A 145 -9.68 10.17 5.77
CA PRO A 145 -10.59 10.59 6.84
C PRO A 145 -12.07 10.55 6.40
N PRO A 146 -13.01 10.12 7.26
CA PRO A 146 -14.42 9.98 6.90
C PRO A 146 -15.06 11.23 6.29
N GLU A 147 -14.64 12.42 6.72
CA GLU A 147 -15.09 13.70 6.20
C GLU A 147 -14.70 13.91 4.72
N ALA A 148 -13.49 13.50 4.33
CA ALA A 148 -13.03 13.60 2.95
C ALA A 148 -13.69 12.53 2.06
N VAL A 149 -13.98 11.36 2.64
CA VAL A 149 -14.84 10.34 1.98
C VAL A 149 -16.23 10.92 1.70
N ALA A 150 -16.86 11.59 2.67
CA ALA A 150 -18.16 12.21 2.50
C ALA A 150 -18.16 13.33 1.44
N LYS A 151 -17.06 14.09 1.35
CA LYS A 151 -16.83 15.11 0.32
C LYS A 151 -16.57 14.49 -1.07
N GLY A 152 -16.13 13.24 -1.12
CA GLY A 152 -15.78 12.53 -2.36
C GLY A 152 -14.47 13.00 -2.99
N ALA A 153 -13.65 13.73 -2.24
CA ALA A 153 -12.36 14.26 -2.69
C ALA A 153 -11.46 14.57 -1.48
N HIS A 154 -10.17 14.25 -1.62
CA HIS A 154 -9.15 14.47 -0.61
C HIS A 154 -7.88 15.01 -1.26
N ASP A 155 -7.31 16.05 -0.67
CA ASP A 155 -6.07 16.67 -1.12
C ASP A 155 -4.98 16.41 -0.08
N LEU A 156 -3.82 15.97 -0.54
CA LEU A 156 -2.67 15.63 0.28
C LEU A 156 -1.40 16.20 -0.32
N VAL A 157 -0.42 16.39 0.55
CA VAL A 157 0.95 16.67 0.17
C VAL A 157 1.81 15.53 0.67
N ILE A 158 2.74 15.05 -0.16
CA ILE A 158 3.64 13.96 0.23
C ILE A 158 5.07 14.43 0.04
N GLU A 159 5.93 14.16 1.02
CA GLU A 159 7.38 14.21 0.86
C GLU A 159 7.86 12.77 0.64
N SER A 160 8.65 12.50 -0.39
CA SER A 160 9.35 11.21 -0.55
C SER A 160 10.86 11.44 -0.65
N SER A 161 11.62 10.65 0.08
CA SER A 161 13.08 10.66 0.03
C SER A 161 13.59 9.38 -0.62
N CYS A 162 14.48 9.48 -1.61
CA CYS A 162 15.06 8.34 -2.34
C CYS A 162 16.09 7.57 -1.49
N ASN A 163 15.68 7.03 -0.35
CA ASN A 163 16.41 6.12 0.50
C ASN A 163 15.44 5.15 1.18
N GLY A 164 15.87 3.93 1.47
CA GLY A 164 15.09 3.02 2.30
C GLY A 164 15.18 3.37 3.78
N LEU A 165 14.48 2.59 4.61
CA LEU A 165 14.46 2.72 6.07
C LEU A 165 15.87 2.74 6.69
N PHE A 166 16.81 2.01 6.10
CA PHE A 166 18.21 1.91 6.55
C PHE A 166 19.21 2.61 5.62
N GLY A 167 18.74 3.56 4.80
CA GLY A 167 19.56 4.29 3.83
C GLY A 167 19.57 3.60 2.47
N VAL A 168 20.70 3.67 1.77
CA VAL A 168 20.91 2.93 0.53
C VAL A 168 21.93 1.83 0.75
N ASP A 169 21.56 0.61 0.39
CA ASP A 169 22.46 -0.50 0.19
C ASP A 169 23.57 0.01 -0.73
N GLY A 170 24.84 -0.15 -0.37
CA GLY A 170 25.99 0.47 -1.05
C GLY A 170 26.27 0.04 -2.50
N ARG A 171 25.24 -0.26 -3.31
CA ARG A 171 25.31 -0.47 -4.75
C ARG A 171 24.46 0.60 -5.42
N GLY A 172 25.13 1.69 -5.79
CA GLY A 172 24.62 2.67 -6.74
C GLY A 172 24.57 2.12 -8.16
#